data_AF-A0A8J5C843-F1
#
_entry.id   AF-A0A8J5C843-F1
#
_cell.length_a   1.000
_cell.length_b   1.000
_cell.length_c   1.000
_cell.angle_alpha   90.00
_cell.angle_beta   90.00
_cell.angle_gamma   90.00
#
_symmetry.space_group_name_H-M   'P 1'
#
loop_
_entity.id
_entity.type
_entity.pdbx_description
1 polymer ?
#
loop_
_entity_poly.entity_id
_entity_poly.type
_entity_poly.pdbx_seq_one_letter_code
_entity_poly.pdbx_strand_id
1 'polypeptide(L)'
;MFRFHIGSLFDHLKWQMGLKYGCAVEDVITGLIIHCRGWRSVYFNPERKGFLGASPTTLLQTLVQHKRWSEGNLQIVLSKYCPLFYGHGKLKLGHRMGYCIYGLWAANSIPTLFYLTIPSLFLLKGVSLFPEASSPWFVPFAYVAAAKNAYSLVESLVSVDTLVGWWNIQRMWMLKRTTSYLFATIDNMLELVGASKAAFAITAKVAENDDSAKRYEREVMEFGTTASAGEMFVIIGTTALINLAMACLVVGLQRAVANQSLGGLLIQNVVCGLVVALNLPIYEAMFLRKLRTRGG
;
A
#
# COMPACT_ATOMS: atom_id res chain seq x y z
N MET A 1 1.58 47.54 -24.79
CA MET A 1 1.79 46.11 -25.13
C MET A 1 3.06 45.64 -24.44
N PHE A 2 2.98 45.20 -23.18
CA PHE A 2 4.14 44.68 -22.44
C PHE A 2 4.28 43.19 -22.73
N ARG A 3 5.27 42.83 -23.55
CA ARG A 3 5.61 41.44 -23.87
C ARG A 3 6.66 41.00 -22.85
N PHE A 4 6.24 40.28 -21.82
CA PHE A 4 7.18 39.69 -20.84
C PHE A 4 8.07 38.65 -21.55
N HIS A 5 9.38 38.91 -21.58
CA HIS A 5 10.41 37.95 -21.97
C HIS A 5 10.70 37.01 -20.78
N ILE A 6 10.01 35.86 -20.71
CA ILE A 6 10.16 34.82 -19.66
C ILE A 6 11.09 33.68 -20.14
N GLY A 7 11.90 33.91 -21.16
CA GLY A 7 12.53 32.82 -21.92
C GLY A 7 13.74 32.16 -21.27
N SER A 8 14.81 32.91 -20.99
CA SER A 8 16.13 32.29 -20.78
C SER A 8 16.76 32.50 -19.40
N LEU A 9 16.55 33.65 -18.76
CA LEU A 9 17.08 33.91 -17.40
C LEU A 9 16.31 33.12 -16.32
N PHE A 10 15.04 32.82 -16.59
CA PHE A 10 14.15 32.11 -15.66
C PHE A 10 14.52 30.64 -15.50
N ASP A 11 15.03 29.99 -16.56
CA ASP A 11 15.33 28.56 -16.53
C ASP A 11 16.53 28.22 -15.65
N HIS A 12 17.50 29.14 -15.48
CA HIS A 12 18.59 28.96 -14.50
C HIS A 12 18.13 29.21 -13.05
N LEU A 13 17.20 30.14 -12.81
CA LEU A 13 16.66 30.42 -11.47
C LEU A 13 15.62 29.37 -11.02
N LYS A 14 14.86 28.77 -11.95
CA LYS A 14 13.86 27.69 -11.69
C LYS A 14 14.46 26.49 -10.95
N TRP A 15 15.70 26.13 -11.23
CA TRP A 15 16.33 24.98 -10.58
C TRP A 15 16.70 25.24 -9.12
N GLN A 16 16.79 26.51 -8.70
CA GLN A 16 17.15 26.90 -7.34
C GLN A 16 15.96 27.37 -6.49
N MET A 17 14.91 27.97 -7.07
CA MET A 17 13.79 28.58 -6.33
C MET A 17 12.41 28.05 -6.79
N GLY A 18 11.48 27.89 -5.85
CA GLY A 18 10.10 27.45 -6.13
C GLY A 18 9.89 25.93 -6.10
N LEU A 19 8.82 25.49 -6.77
CA LEU A 19 8.42 24.08 -6.89
C LEU A 19 9.46 23.29 -7.69
N LYS A 20 9.81 22.09 -7.22
CA LYS A 20 10.77 21.23 -7.90
C LYS A 20 10.10 20.38 -8.97
N TYR A 21 10.61 20.44 -10.19
CA TYR A 21 10.09 19.68 -11.32
C TYR A 21 10.77 18.32 -11.48
N GLY A 22 10.13 17.42 -12.21
CA GLY A 22 10.71 16.13 -12.63
C GLY A 22 10.52 14.99 -11.63
N CYS A 23 9.60 15.11 -10.67
CA CYS A 23 9.19 14.04 -9.77
C CYS A 23 7.67 14.08 -9.64
N ALA A 24 7.02 12.91 -9.62
CA ALA A 24 5.55 12.81 -9.50
C ALA A 24 4.99 13.22 -8.11
N VAL A 25 5.89 13.42 -7.15
CA VAL A 25 5.64 13.93 -5.79
C VAL A 25 6.49 15.18 -5.56
N GLU A 26 6.35 16.15 -6.47
CA GLU A 26 7.04 17.44 -6.45
C GLU A 26 6.84 18.20 -5.14
N ASP A 27 5.69 18.02 -4.51
CA ASP A 27 5.32 18.56 -3.21
C ASP A 27 6.25 18.06 -2.10
N VAL A 28 6.51 16.75 -2.04
CA VAL A 28 7.36 16.11 -1.03
C VAL A 28 8.81 16.57 -1.15
N ILE A 29 9.38 16.52 -2.36
CA ILE A 29 10.77 16.94 -2.60
C ILE A 29 10.96 18.45 -2.37
N THR A 30 9.98 19.27 -2.74
CA THR A 30 10.01 20.72 -2.47
C THR A 30 10.01 20.98 -0.97
N GLY A 31 9.13 20.31 -0.22
CA GLY A 31 9.09 20.38 1.24
C GLY A 31 10.41 19.96 1.89
N LEU A 32 11.02 18.86 1.43
CA LEU A 32 12.31 18.39 1.93
C LEU A 32 13.41 19.44 1.77
N ILE A 33 13.49 20.08 0.60
CA ILE A 33 14.50 21.10 0.32
C ILE A 33 14.26 22.35 1.17
N ILE A 34 13.01 22.77 1.35
CA ILE A 34 12.64 23.89 2.23
C ILE A 34 13.09 23.61 3.66
N HIS A 35 12.80 22.42 4.19
CA HIS A 35 13.26 22.03 5.53
C HIS A 35 14.78 21.97 5.63
N CYS A 36 15.48 21.47 4.60
CA CYS A 36 16.94 21.44 4.56
C CYS A 36 17.58 22.84 4.54
N ARG A 37 16.80 23.89 4.22
CA ARG A 37 17.20 25.31 4.33
C ARG A 37 16.93 25.92 5.71
N GLY A 38 16.49 25.12 6.68
CA GLY A 38 16.26 25.54 8.07
C GLY A 38 14.83 25.97 8.39
N TRP A 39 13.92 25.95 7.41
CA TRP A 39 12.50 26.24 7.64
C TRP A 39 11.83 25.16 8.48
N ARG A 40 10.79 25.54 9.23
CA ARG A 40 9.98 24.65 10.06
C ARG A 40 8.54 24.69 9.60
N SER A 41 7.91 23.52 9.47
CA SER A 41 6.47 23.39 9.22
C SER A 41 5.69 23.42 10.53
N VAL A 42 4.43 23.81 10.44
CA VAL A 42 3.45 23.74 11.54
C VAL A 42 2.24 22.94 11.04
N TYR A 43 1.82 21.95 11.80
CA TYR A 43 0.57 21.23 11.57
C TYR A 43 -0.51 21.83 12.47
N PHE A 44 -1.59 22.31 11.86
CA PHE A 44 -2.72 22.92 12.57
C PHE A 44 -4.01 22.22 12.14
N ASN A 45 -4.73 21.65 13.12
CA ASN A 45 -5.97 20.90 12.89
C ASN A 45 -7.12 21.56 13.69
N PRO A 46 -7.76 22.62 13.14
CA PRO A 46 -8.90 23.25 13.78
C PRO A 46 -10.14 22.34 13.76
N GLU A 47 -11.07 22.60 14.68
CA GLU A 47 -12.34 21.87 14.78
C GLU A 47 -13.14 21.95 13.47
N ARG A 48 -13.35 23.17 12.95
CA ARG A 48 -13.89 23.37 11.61
C ARG A 48 -12.82 23.10 10.57
N LYS A 49 -13.05 22.11 9.71
CA LYS A 49 -12.14 21.78 8.61
C LYS A 49 -11.99 22.98 7.67
N GLY A 50 -10.77 23.47 7.52
CA GLY A 50 -10.45 24.62 6.65
C GLY A 50 -10.44 24.28 5.16
N PHE A 51 -10.28 23.00 4.82
CA PHE A 51 -10.27 22.50 3.44
C PHE A 51 -11.06 21.20 3.36
N LEU A 52 -11.86 21.07 2.32
CA LEU A 52 -12.56 19.83 1.93
C LEU A 52 -12.10 19.45 0.53
N GLY A 53 -11.81 18.18 0.32
CA GLY A 53 -11.33 17.67 -0.97
C GLY A 53 -12.02 16.37 -1.34
N ALA A 54 -12.11 16.10 -2.64
CA ALA A 54 -12.65 14.84 -3.13
C ALA A 54 -11.66 13.68 -2.91
N SER A 55 -12.19 12.56 -2.43
CA SER A 55 -11.47 11.31 -2.23
C SER A 55 -11.72 10.32 -3.40
N PRO A 56 -10.81 9.37 -3.67
CA PRO A 56 -11.11 8.26 -4.57
C PRO A 56 -12.30 7.46 -4.06
N THR A 57 -13.29 7.21 -4.93
CA THR A 57 -14.49 6.45 -4.58
C THR A 57 -14.39 4.97 -4.93
N THR A 58 -13.33 4.58 -5.67
CA THR A 58 -13.09 3.19 -6.08
C THR A 58 -11.71 2.70 -5.67
N LEU A 59 -11.58 1.38 -5.50
CA LEU A 59 -10.33 0.68 -5.24
C LEU A 59 -9.31 0.99 -6.33
N LEU A 60 -9.71 0.91 -7.61
CA LEU A 60 -8.81 1.19 -8.72
C LEU A 60 -8.22 2.60 -8.67
N GLN A 61 -9.05 3.63 -8.47
CA GLN A 61 -8.56 5.01 -8.35
C GLN A 61 -7.57 5.14 -7.20
N THR A 62 -7.85 4.49 -6.07
CA THR A 62 -6.95 4.45 -4.91
C THR A 62 -5.62 3.77 -5.26
N LEU A 63 -5.64 2.63 -5.95
CA LEU A 63 -4.44 1.89 -6.33
C LEU A 63 -3.57 2.65 -7.34
N VAL A 64 -4.19 3.30 -8.33
CA VAL A 64 -3.48 4.16 -9.31
C VAL A 64 -2.84 5.36 -8.60
N GLN A 65 -3.57 6.00 -7.69
CA GLN A 65 -3.03 7.10 -6.91
C GLN A 65 -1.84 6.66 -6.06
N HIS A 66 -1.96 5.53 -5.36
CA HIS A 66 -0.88 5.00 -4.54
C HIS A 66 0.32 4.55 -5.37
N LYS A 67 0.11 4.05 -6.60
CA LYS A 67 1.21 3.72 -7.51
C LYS A 67 2.05 4.97 -7.76
N ARG A 68 1.42 6.05 -8.23
CA ARG A 68 2.09 7.34 -8.51
C ARG A 68 2.86 7.87 -7.30
N TRP A 69 2.23 7.81 -6.11
CA TRP A 69 2.89 8.24 -4.88
C TRP A 69 4.10 7.39 -4.55
N SER A 70 3.96 6.06 -4.56
CA SER A 70 5.07 5.17 -4.23
C SER A 70 6.22 5.26 -5.23
N GLU A 71 5.91 5.45 -6.51
CA GLU A 71 6.88 5.61 -7.59
C GLU A 71 7.71 6.87 -7.38
N GLY A 72 7.06 8.02 -7.23
CA GLY A 72 7.75 9.29 -7.01
C GLY A 72 8.54 9.30 -5.68
N ASN A 73 8.00 8.71 -4.61
CA ASN A 73 8.72 8.62 -3.34
C ASN A 73 9.98 7.74 -3.45
N LEU A 74 9.91 6.64 -4.19
CA LEU A 74 11.09 5.80 -4.44
C LEU A 74 12.12 6.55 -5.31
N GLN A 75 11.68 7.28 -6.34
CA GLN A 75 12.56 8.14 -7.15
C GLN A 75 13.31 9.16 -6.29
N ILE A 76 12.66 9.78 -5.29
CA ILE A 76 13.33 10.70 -4.35
C ILE A 76 14.47 9.98 -3.62
N VAL A 77 14.23 8.78 -3.08
CA VAL A 77 15.23 7.99 -2.35
C VAL A 77 16.39 7.57 -3.25
N LEU A 78 16.12 7.21 -4.50
CA LEU A 78 17.12 6.79 -5.48
C LEU A 78 17.89 7.98 -6.10
N SER A 79 17.39 9.20 -5.93
CA SER A 79 18.01 10.42 -6.45
C SER A 79 19.05 11.03 -5.49
N LYS A 80 19.75 12.07 -5.96
CA LYS A 80 20.61 12.93 -5.13
C LYS A 80 19.87 13.61 -3.96
N TYR A 81 18.54 13.62 -3.96
CA TYR A 81 17.71 14.19 -2.90
C TYR A 81 17.30 13.18 -1.83
N CYS A 82 17.95 12.00 -1.79
CA CYS A 82 17.71 11.00 -0.76
C CYS A 82 17.73 11.63 0.65
N PRO A 83 16.63 11.53 1.43
CA PRO A 83 16.52 12.25 2.70
C PRO A 83 17.59 11.87 3.74
N LEU A 84 18.12 10.63 3.67
CA LEU A 84 19.19 10.15 4.55
C LEU A 84 20.49 10.94 4.36
N PHE A 85 20.88 11.15 3.10
CA PHE A 85 22.14 11.78 2.71
C PHE A 85 21.99 13.29 2.55
N TYR A 86 20.98 13.74 1.79
CA TYR A 86 20.78 15.16 1.50
C TYR A 86 20.43 15.97 2.75
N GLY A 87 19.68 15.35 3.68
CA GLY A 87 19.31 15.93 4.96
C GLY A 87 20.39 15.80 6.05
N HIS A 88 21.49 15.10 5.80
CA HIS A 88 22.56 14.94 6.79
C HIS A 88 23.16 16.30 7.16
N GLY A 89 23.32 16.57 8.47
CA GLY A 89 23.78 17.86 8.98
C GLY A 89 22.76 19.02 8.86
N LYS A 90 21.64 18.83 8.15
CA LYS A 90 20.60 19.86 7.94
C LYS A 90 19.30 19.58 8.70
N LEU A 91 18.97 18.30 8.88
CA LEU A 91 17.74 17.83 9.51
C LEU A 91 18.04 16.90 10.68
N LYS A 92 17.20 16.98 11.72
CA LYS A 92 17.20 16.02 12.84
C LYS A 92 16.91 14.60 12.33
N LEU A 93 17.47 13.59 13.01
CA LEU A 93 17.33 12.18 12.60
C LEU A 93 15.87 11.74 12.44
N GLY A 94 15.00 12.05 13.42
CA GLY A 94 13.58 11.70 13.32
C GLY A 94 12.87 12.32 12.11
N HIS A 95 13.23 13.56 11.74
CA HIS A 95 12.67 14.23 10.56
C HIS A 95 13.15 13.54 9.27
N ARG A 96 14.43 13.12 9.20
CA ARG A 96 14.95 12.32 8.09
C ARG A 96 14.22 10.99 7.96
N MET A 97 14.03 10.28 9.08
CA MET A 97 13.27 9.02 9.11
C MET A 97 11.84 9.20 8.63
N GLY A 98 11.17 10.29 9.00
CA GLY A 98 9.82 10.63 8.54
C GLY A 98 9.71 10.69 7.02
N TYR A 99 10.67 11.34 6.34
CA TYR A 99 10.71 11.35 4.88
C TYR A 99 11.02 9.97 4.28
N CYS A 100 11.90 9.19 4.92
CA CYS A 100 12.29 7.87 4.41
C CYS A 100 11.17 6.83 4.48
N ILE A 101 10.24 6.92 5.43
CA ILE A 101 9.14 5.96 5.58
C ILE A 101 8.34 5.84 4.27
N TYR A 102 8.01 6.97 3.64
CA TYR A 102 7.27 7.00 2.37
C TYR A 102 8.12 6.49 1.20
N GLY A 103 9.41 6.83 1.20
CA GLY A 103 10.38 6.36 0.22
C GLY A 103 10.53 4.83 0.16
N LEU A 104 10.32 4.15 1.28
CA LEU A 104 10.41 2.69 1.37
C LEU A 104 9.09 1.96 1.10
N TRP A 105 8.00 2.66 0.77
CA TRP A 105 6.71 2.04 0.46
C TRP A 105 6.82 1.06 -0.70
N ALA A 106 7.39 1.50 -1.82
CA ALA A 106 7.58 0.69 -3.01
C ALA A 106 8.39 -0.58 -2.69
N ALA A 107 9.59 -0.42 -2.14
CA ALA A 107 10.49 -1.54 -1.83
C ALA A 107 9.88 -2.59 -0.88
N ASN A 108 8.93 -2.20 -0.01
CA ASN A 108 8.25 -3.12 0.90
C ASN A 108 7.28 -4.09 0.20
N SER A 109 7.02 -3.90 -1.10
CA SER A 109 6.23 -4.83 -1.92
C SER A 109 6.86 -6.22 -2.01
N ILE A 110 8.18 -6.29 -2.24
CA ILE A 110 8.95 -7.53 -2.40
C ILE A 110 8.83 -8.43 -1.17
N PRO A 111 9.21 -8.00 0.06
CA PRO A 111 9.07 -8.84 1.24
C PRO A 111 7.60 -9.22 1.50
N THR A 112 6.66 -8.32 1.22
CA THR A 112 5.22 -8.62 1.38
C THR A 112 4.78 -9.78 0.48
N LEU A 113 5.22 -9.81 -0.78
CA LEU A 113 4.93 -10.93 -1.68
C LEU A 113 5.51 -12.25 -1.17
N PHE A 114 6.73 -12.24 -0.64
CA PHE A 114 7.32 -13.42 -0.02
C PHE A 114 6.47 -13.93 1.14
N TYR A 115 6.05 -13.05 2.06
CA TYR A 115 5.21 -13.44 3.21
C TYR A 115 3.82 -13.92 2.80
N LEU A 116 3.28 -13.49 1.65
CA LEU A 116 1.97 -13.93 1.16
C LEU A 116 2.02 -15.20 0.30
N THR A 117 3.20 -15.61 -0.17
CA THR A 117 3.33 -16.76 -1.08
C THR A 117 4.07 -17.93 -0.45
N ILE A 118 5.18 -17.68 0.25
CA ILE A 118 6.02 -18.72 0.86
C ILE A 118 5.24 -19.57 1.88
N PRO A 119 4.49 -19.00 2.85
CA PRO A 119 3.75 -19.81 3.82
C PRO A 119 2.77 -20.76 3.15
N SER A 120 2.05 -20.30 2.13
CA SER A 120 1.08 -21.10 1.40
C SER A 120 1.75 -22.20 0.57
N LEU A 121 2.90 -21.93 -0.07
CA LEU A 121 3.71 -22.91 -0.80
C LEU A 121 4.27 -24.00 0.10
N PHE A 122 4.80 -23.64 1.27
CA PHE A 122 5.33 -24.61 2.22
C PHE A 122 4.24 -25.39 2.94
N LEU A 123 3.03 -24.81 3.03
CA LEU A 123 1.89 -25.49 3.62
C LEU A 123 1.49 -26.69 2.75
N LEU A 124 1.53 -26.56 1.41
CA LEU A 124 1.35 -27.70 0.51
C LEU A 124 2.39 -28.79 0.69
N LYS A 125 3.64 -28.42 0.96
CA LYS A 125 4.73 -29.37 1.17
C LYS A 125 4.66 -30.06 2.52
N GLY A 126 3.74 -29.66 3.40
CA GLY A 126 3.67 -30.14 4.78
C GLY A 126 4.87 -29.71 5.63
N VAL A 127 5.62 -28.69 5.19
CA VAL A 127 6.80 -28.19 5.90
C VAL A 127 6.40 -26.99 6.73
N SER A 128 6.64 -27.06 8.03
CA SER A 128 6.37 -25.95 8.95
C SER A 128 7.48 -24.89 8.87
N LEU A 129 7.09 -23.64 8.67
CA LEU A 129 7.99 -22.49 8.70
C LEU A 129 8.02 -21.78 10.07
N PHE A 130 7.08 -22.11 10.94
CA PHE A 130 6.90 -21.46 12.23
C PHE A 130 7.25 -22.42 13.36
N PRO A 131 7.73 -21.93 14.52
CA PRO A 131 7.96 -22.77 15.68
C PRO A 131 6.65 -23.47 16.09
N GLU A 132 6.72 -24.70 16.57
CA GLU A 132 5.54 -25.39 17.10
C GLU A 132 4.90 -24.59 18.25
N ALA A 133 3.58 -24.65 18.38
CA ALA A 133 2.87 -23.93 19.44
C ALA A 133 3.26 -24.38 20.87
N SER A 134 3.76 -25.61 21.00
CA SER A 134 4.35 -26.18 22.22
C SER A 134 5.75 -25.65 22.53
N SER A 135 6.45 -25.08 21.54
CA SER A 135 7.82 -24.62 21.70
C SER A 135 7.86 -23.29 22.44
N PRO A 136 8.79 -23.09 23.39
CA PRO A 136 9.03 -21.78 24.01
C PRO A 136 9.33 -20.68 22.97
N TRP A 137 9.90 -21.05 21.83
CA TRP A 137 10.17 -20.14 20.72
C TRP A 137 8.92 -19.58 20.06
N PHE A 138 7.73 -20.13 20.31
CA PHE A 138 6.47 -19.55 19.84
C PHE A 138 6.16 -18.21 20.53
N VAL A 139 6.53 -18.08 21.81
CA VAL A 139 6.12 -16.94 22.64
C VAL A 139 6.55 -15.58 22.07
N PRO A 140 7.82 -15.37 21.62
CA PRO A 140 8.21 -14.10 21.01
C PRO A 140 7.42 -13.76 19.74
N PHE A 141 7.13 -14.73 18.87
CA PHE A 141 6.36 -14.49 17.65
C PHE A 141 4.91 -14.14 17.97
N ALA A 142 4.31 -14.88 18.89
CA ALA A 142 2.95 -14.62 19.36
C ALA A 142 2.85 -13.22 20.00
N TYR A 143 3.83 -12.85 20.83
CA TYR A 143 3.89 -11.53 21.46
C TYR A 143 3.98 -10.40 20.43
N VAL A 144 4.91 -10.48 19.48
CA VAL A 144 5.08 -9.43 18.45
C VAL A 144 3.83 -9.32 17.57
N ALA A 145 3.26 -10.46 17.15
CA ALA A 145 2.04 -10.47 16.35
C ALA A 145 0.85 -9.89 17.12
N ALA A 146 0.65 -10.29 18.38
CA ALA A 146 -0.43 -9.79 19.23
C ALA A 146 -0.25 -8.30 19.51
N ALA A 147 0.93 -7.86 19.93
CA ALA A 147 1.23 -6.46 20.24
C ALA A 147 1.02 -5.54 19.03
N LYS A 148 1.53 -5.93 17.84
CA LYS A 148 1.35 -5.15 16.60
C LYS A 148 -0.13 -5.00 16.24
N ASN A 149 -0.91 -6.07 16.32
CA ASN A 149 -2.31 -6.04 15.91
C ASN A 149 -3.20 -5.36 16.96
N ALA A 150 -2.95 -5.58 18.25
CA ALA A 150 -3.64 -4.90 19.33
C ALA A 150 -3.38 -3.39 19.30
N TYR A 151 -2.13 -2.97 19.13
CA TYR A 151 -1.80 -1.55 19.02
C TYR A 151 -2.47 -0.92 17.80
N SER A 152 -2.39 -1.57 16.63
CA SER A 152 -3.05 -1.08 15.41
C SER A 152 -4.57 -0.97 15.56
N LEU A 153 -5.19 -1.89 16.31
CA LEU A 153 -6.62 -1.87 16.58
C LEU A 153 -6.98 -0.72 17.51
N VAL A 154 -6.26 -0.56 18.62
CA VAL A 154 -6.48 0.52 19.58
C VAL A 154 -6.31 1.88 18.91
N GLU A 155 -5.27 2.07 18.10
CA GLU A 155 -5.02 3.31 17.36
C GLU A 155 -6.16 3.65 16.39
N SER A 156 -6.68 2.65 15.69
CA SER A 156 -7.82 2.81 14.77
C SER A 156 -9.10 3.20 15.53
N LEU A 157 -9.41 2.51 16.63
CA LEU A 157 -10.60 2.82 17.45
C LEU A 157 -10.52 4.19 18.14
N VAL A 158 -9.33 4.61 18.60
CA VAL A 158 -9.11 5.96 19.16
C VAL A 158 -9.28 7.04 18.10
N SER A 159 -8.99 6.72 16.84
CA SER A 159 -9.15 7.62 15.69
C SER A 159 -10.59 7.73 15.17
N VAL A 160 -11.58 7.24 15.93
CA VAL A 160 -13.03 7.23 15.61
C VAL A 160 -13.39 6.26 14.47
N ASP A 161 -12.57 5.24 14.23
CA ASP A 161 -12.82 4.22 13.22
C ASP A 161 -13.60 3.02 13.80
N THR A 162 -14.17 2.18 12.92
CA THR A 162 -14.89 0.96 13.31
C THR A 162 -13.99 -0.28 13.23
N LEU A 163 -14.44 -1.40 13.82
CA LEU A 163 -13.74 -2.69 13.66
C LEU A 163 -13.68 -3.15 12.19
N VAL A 164 -14.74 -2.87 11.43
CA VAL A 164 -14.81 -3.21 10.00
C VAL A 164 -13.89 -2.27 9.21
N GLY A 165 -13.77 -1.00 9.62
CA GLY A 165 -12.85 -0.01 9.08
C GLY A 165 -11.39 -0.41 9.30
N TRP A 166 -11.05 -0.83 10.52
CA TRP A 166 -9.73 -1.40 10.83
C TRP A 166 -9.40 -2.61 9.95
N TRP A 167 -10.35 -3.53 9.77
CA TRP A 167 -10.16 -4.71 8.92
C TRP A 167 -9.97 -4.31 7.45
N ASN A 168 -10.73 -3.32 6.97
CA ASN A 168 -10.57 -2.72 5.65
C ASN A 168 -9.20 -2.04 5.48
N ILE A 169 -8.65 -1.41 6.52
CA ILE A 169 -7.29 -0.85 6.51
C ILE A 169 -6.25 -1.96 6.33
N GLN A 170 -6.37 -3.09 7.04
CA GLN A 170 -5.45 -4.23 6.86
C GLN A 170 -5.54 -4.80 5.43
N ARG A 171 -6.76 -4.86 4.86
CA ARG A 171 -6.96 -5.27 3.46
C ARG A 171 -6.30 -4.29 2.48
N MET A 172 -6.59 -3.00 2.62
CA MET A 172 -6.01 -1.97 1.74
C MET A 172 -4.49 -1.92 1.84
N TRP A 173 -3.93 -2.15 3.03
CA TRP A 173 -2.49 -2.28 3.23
C TRP A 173 -1.91 -3.42 2.38
N MET A 174 -2.55 -4.59 2.38
CA MET A 174 -2.11 -5.74 1.58
C MET A 174 -2.22 -5.44 0.09
N LEU A 175 -3.38 -4.94 -0.38
CA LEU A 175 -3.62 -4.68 -1.80
C LEU A 175 -2.65 -3.66 -2.39
N LYS A 176 -2.39 -2.56 -1.68
CA LYS A 176 -1.43 -1.55 -2.14
C LYS A 176 -0.02 -2.11 -2.28
N ARG A 177 0.41 -2.97 -1.35
CA ARG A 177 1.76 -3.56 -1.34
C ARG A 177 1.96 -4.61 -2.42
N THR A 178 0.95 -5.43 -2.70
CA THR A 178 1.03 -6.46 -3.74
C THR A 178 0.85 -5.90 -5.15
N THR A 179 0.28 -4.70 -5.30
CA THR A 179 0.04 -4.06 -6.61
C THR A 179 0.77 -2.75 -6.79
N SER A 180 0.20 -1.64 -6.33
CA SER A 180 0.70 -0.28 -6.54
C SER A 180 2.20 -0.16 -6.27
N TYR A 181 2.64 -0.69 -5.13
CA TYR A 181 4.03 -0.60 -4.68
C TYR A 181 4.94 -1.55 -5.47
N LEU A 182 4.42 -2.70 -5.89
CA LEU A 182 5.14 -3.64 -6.75
C LEU A 182 5.40 -3.02 -8.12
N PHE A 183 4.36 -2.50 -8.77
CA PHE A 183 4.49 -1.81 -10.06
C PHE A 183 5.43 -0.62 -9.95
N ALA A 184 5.29 0.21 -8.92
CA ALA A 184 6.22 1.31 -8.69
C ALA A 184 7.68 0.85 -8.51
N THR A 185 7.91 -0.29 -7.85
CA THR A 185 9.25 -0.87 -7.70
C THR A 185 9.80 -1.32 -9.05
N ILE A 186 9.01 -2.05 -9.83
CA ILE A 186 9.41 -2.55 -11.16
C ILE A 186 9.72 -1.37 -12.08
N ASP A 187 8.82 -0.39 -12.16
CA ASP A 187 8.98 0.79 -13.03
C ASP A 187 10.25 1.58 -12.66
N ASN A 188 10.51 1.80 -11.37
CA ASN A 188 11.76 2.45 -10.92
C ASN A 188 13.00 1.63 -11.25
N MET A 189 12.95 0.29 -11.12
CA MET A 189 14.09 -0.57 -11.47
C MET A 189 14.35 -0.56 -12.99
N LEU A 190 13.29 -0.57 -13.80
CA LEU A 190 13.41 -0.43 -15.26
C LEU A 190 13.96 0.94 -15.66
N GLU A 191 13.55 2.01 -14.98
CA GLU A 191 14.08 3.35 -15.17
C GLU A 191 15.58 3.43 -14.79
N LEU A 192 15.98 2.82 -13.68
CA LEU A 192 17.39 2.75 -13.26
C LEU A 192 18.29 2.04 -14.30
N VAL A 193 17.77 1.01 -14.98
CA VAL A 193 18.49 0.26 -16.03
C VAL A 193 18.36 0.93 -17.42
N GLY A 194 17.63 2.04 -17.52
CA GLY A 194 17.43 2.79 -18.77
C GLY A 194 16.47 2.13 -19.76
N ALA A 195 15.69 1.14 -19.33
CA ALA A 195 14.78 0.37 -20.17
C ALA A 195 13.42 1.05 -20.40
N SER A 196 13.01 1.98 -19.53
CA SER A 196 11.75 2.71 -19.67
C SER A 196 11.80 4.10 -19.02
N LYS A 197 10.87 4.97 -19.39
CA LYS A 197 10.60 6.23 -18.67
C LYS A 197 9.27 6.11 -17.95
N ALA A 198 9.24 6.52 -16.68
CA ALA A 198 8.03 6.63 -15.87
C ALA A 198 6.94 7.43 -16.60
N ALA A 199 5.80 6.80 -16.90
CA ALA A 199 4.65 7.46 -17.51
C ALA A 199 3.70 8.00 -16.42
N PHE A 200 3.48 9.31 -16.41
CA PHE A 200 2.59 9.95 -15.43
C PHE A 200 1.12 9.62 -15.73
N ALA A 201 0.50 8.78 -14.91
CA ALA A 201 -0.93 8.50 -14.98
C ALA A 201 -1.73 9.50 -14.12
N ILE A 202 -2.64 10.26 -14.73
CA ILE A 202 -3.53 11.20 -14.03
C ILE A 202 -4.61 10.39 -13.29
N THR A 203 -4.73 10.60 -11.97
CA THR A 203 -5.84 10.04 -11.19
C THR A 203 -7.08 10.90 -11.39
N ALA A 204 -8.14 10.35 -12.00
CA ALA A 204 -9.44 11.01 -12.03
C ALA A 204 -10.05 11.05 -10.63
N LYS A 205 -10.40 12.25 -10.16
CA LYS A 205 -11.21 12.47 -8.97
C LYS A 205 -12.59 12.94 -9.43
N VAL A 206 -13.59 12.08 -9.28
CA VAL A 206 -14.98 12.43 -9.60
C VAL A 206 -15.63 12.91 -8.31
N ALA A 207 -16.53 13.90 -8.41
CA ALA A 207 -17.30 14.36 -7.26
C ALA A 207 -18.06 13.19 -6.64
N GLU A 208 -18.10 13.16 -5.30
CA GLU A 208 -18.88 12.18 -4.55
C GLU A 208 -20.35 12.28 -4.98
N ASN A 209 -20.91 11.15 -5.42
CA ASN A 209 -22.34 11.02 -5.65
C ASN A 209 -22.99 10.30 -4.44
N ASP A 210 -24.30 10.46 -4.31
CA ASP A 210 -25.07 9.96 -3.16
C ASP A 210 -24.88 8.45 -2.93
N ASP A 211 -24.64 7.69 -4.01
CA ASP A 211 -24.37 6.26 -3.96
C ASP A 211 -22.98 5.92 -3.44
N SER A 212 -21.95 6.70 -3.79
CA SER A 212 -20.60 6.53 -3.27
C SER A 212 -20.51 6.85 -1.77
N ALA A 213 -21.23 7.87 -1.31
CA ALA A 213 -21.32 8.21 0.12
C ALA A 213 -21.97 7.08 0.93
N LYS A 214 -23.09 6.53 0.44
CA LYS A 214 -23.77 5.37 1.08
C LYS A 214 -22.89 4.13 1.12
N ARG A 215 -22.05 3.88 0.11
CA ARG A 215 -21.09 2.76 0.13
C ARG A 215 -19.98 2.98 1.14
N TYR A 216 -19.47 4.21 1.25
CA TYR A 216 -18.47 4.59 2.23
C TYR A 216 -18.99 4.41 3.67
N GLU A 217 -20.19 4.89 3.98
CA GLU A 217 -20.83 4.70 5.30
C GLU A 217 -21.05 3.22 5.66
N ARG A 218 -21.28 2.37 4.66
CA ARG A 218 -21.42 0.92 4.82
C ARG A 218 -20.09 0.17 4.77
N GLU A 219 -18.98 0.88 4.57
CA GLU A 219 -17.64 0.33 4.46
C GLU A 219 -17.50 -0.75 3.37
N VAL A 220 -18.23 -0.59 2.26
CA VAL A 220 -18.27 -1.51 1.11
C VAL A 220 -17.29 -1.05 0.03
N MET A 221 -16.46 -1.98 -0.45
CA MET A 221 -15.44 -1.70 -1.48
C MET A 221 -16.01 -1.81 -2.90
N GLU A 222 -15.79 -0.77 -3.70
CA GLU A 222 -16.08 -0.77 -5.14
C GLU A 222 -14.80 -0.93 -5.94
N PHE A 223 -14.76 -1.90 -6.87
CA PHE A 223 -13.53 -2.22 -7.61
C PHE A 223 -13.21 -1.19 -8.71
N GLY A 224 -14.21 -0.64 -9.41
CA GLY A 224 -14.04 0.24 -10.56
C GLY A 224 -13.59 -0.51 -11.84
N THR A 225 -13.65 0.14 -13.01
CA THR A 225 -13.29 -0.47 -14.31
C THR A 225 -12.58 0.49 -15.27
N THR A 226 -11.35 0.17 -15.69
CA THR A 226 -10.65 0.77 -16.85
C THR A 226 -9.76 -0.28 -17.55
N ALA A 227 -9.28 0.00 -18.77
CA ALA A 227 -8.43 -0.90 -19.54
C ALA A 227 -7.06 -1.19 -18.87
N SER A 228 -6.48 -0.23 -18.15
CA SER A 228 -5.24 -0.40 -17.36
C SER A 228 -5.45 -1.07 -16.00
N ALA A 229 -6.71 -1.26 -15.59
CA ALA A 229 -7.07 -1.94 -14.34
C ALA A 229 -6.84 -3.44 -14.36
N GLY A 230 -6.80 -4.03 -15.58
CA GLY A 230 -6.66 -5.46 -15.77
C GLY A 230 -5.43 -6.02 -15.06
N GLU A 231 -4.29 -5.36 -15.15
CA GLU A 231 -3.01 -5.88 -14.64
C GLU A 231 -2.95 -5.90 -13.11
N MET A 232 -3.37 -4.82 -12.44
CA MET A 232 -3.40 -4.76 -10.97
C MET A 232 -4.40 -5.78 -10.39
N PHE A 233 -5.58 -5.91 -11.01
CA PHE A 233 -6.56 -6.90 -10.56
C PHE A 233 -6.16 -8.34 -10.88
N VAL A 234 -5.40 -8.57 -11.94
CA VAL A 234 -4.80 -9.90 -12.21
C VAL A 234 -3.85 -10.29 -11.09
N ILE A 235 -2.95 -9.40 -10.63
CA ILE A 235 -2.02 -9.73 -9.53
C ILE A 235 -2.77 -9.98 -8.22
N ILE A 236 -3.79 -9.16 -7.92
CA ILE A 236 -4.63 -9.35 -6.72
C ILE A 236 -5.34 -10.70 -6.81
N GLY A 237 -5.99 -10.97 -7.94
CA GLY A 237 -6.75 -12.19 -8.18
C GLY A 237 -5.86 -13.43 -8.13
N THR A 238 -4.70 -13.42 -8.79
CA THR A 238 -3.76 -14.56 -8.78
C THR A 238 -3.21 -14.81 -7.38
N THR A 239 -2.81 -13.77 -6.65
CA THR A 239 -2.32 -13.91 -5.26
C THR A 239 -3.41 -14.44 -4.35
N ALA A 240 -4.64 -13.93 -4.47
CA ALA A 240 -5.78 -14.39 -3.71
C ALA A 240 -6.14 -15.85 -4.05
N LEU A 241 -6.16 -16.21 -5.33
CA LEU A 241 -6.47 -17.56 -5.79
C LEU A 241 -5.41 -18.58 -5.39
N ILE A 242 -4.13 -18.24 -5.47
CA ILE A 242 -3.05 -19.10 -4.97
C ILE A 242 -3.28 -19.34 -3.48
N ASN A 243 -3.47 -18.29 -2.68
CA ASN A 243 -3.72 -18.47 -1.24
C ASN A 243 -4.97 -19.31 -0.93
N LEU A 244 -6.05 -19.12 -1.68
CA LEU A 244 -7.29 -19.91 -1.54
C LEU A 244 -7.08 -21.38 -1.93
N ALA A 245 -6.52 -21.63 -3.12
CA ALA A 245 -6.30 -22.98 -3.63
C ALA A 245 -5.40 -23.79 -2.70
N MET A 246 -4.35 -23.16 -2.16
CA MET A 246 -3.38 -23.81 -1.28
C MET A 246 -3.99 -24.11 0.09
N ALA A 247 -4.78 -23.19 0.64
CA ALA A 247 -5.53 -23.41 1.88
C ALA A 247 -6.57 -24.53 1.71
N CYS A 248 -7.35 -24.52 0.63
CA CYS A 248 -8.35 -25.55 0.33
C CYS A 248 -7.72 -26.92 0.12
N LEU A 249 -6.60 -27.00 -0.61
CA LEU A 249 -5.89 -28.26 -0.85
C LEU A 249 -5.33 -28.87 0.44
N VAL A 250 -4.82 -28.03 1.34
CA VAL A 250 -4.29 -28.47 2.65
C VAL A 250 -5.40 -28.95 3.56
N VAL A 251 -6.51 -28.22 3.64
CA VAL A 251 -7.70 -28.67 4.41
C VAL A 251 -8.25 -29.97 3.82
N GLY A 252 -8.28 -30.10 2.50
CA GLY A 252 -8.68 -31.32 1.81
C GLY A 252 -7.76 -32.51 2.14
N LEU A 253 -6.44 -32.31 2.09
CA LEU A 253 -5.44 -33.32 2.40
C LEU A 253 -5.46 -33.72 3.88
N GLN A 254 -5.60 -32.77 4.79
CA GLN A 254 -5.72 -33.01 6.24
C GLN A 254 -7.01 -33.76 6.59
N ARG A 255 -8.10 -33.54 5.86
CA ARG A 255 -9.35 -34.30 6.03
C ARG A 255 -9.28 -35.70 5.43
N ALA A 256 -8.57 -35.87 4.31
CA ALA A 256 -8.37 -37.16 3.66
C ALA A 256 -7.41 -38.07 4.45
N VAL A 257 -6.41 -37.50 5.10
CA VAL A 257 -5.46 -38.19 5.97
C VAL A 257 -5.92 -38.01 7.42
N ALA A 258 -6.88 -38.83 7.85
CA ALA A 258 -7.58 -38.74 9.14
C ALA A 258 -6.71 -38.90 10.42
N ASN A 259 -5.40 -38.64 10.39
CA ASN A 259 -4.50 -38.94 11.50
C ASN A 259 -3.18 -38.14 11.57
N GLN A 260 -3.00 -37.03 10.84
CA GLN A 260 -1.81 -36.18 11.07
C GLN A 260 -2.07 -35.14 12.17
N SER A 261 -1.13 -35.02 13.10
CA SER A 261 -1.17 -34.05 14.19
C SER A 261 -1.20 -32.63 13.62
N LEU A 262 -2.35 -31.96 13.77
CA LEU A 262 -2.57 -30.54 13.44
C LEU A 262 -1.56 -29.57 14.09
N GLY A 263 -0.84 -30.01 15.13
CA GLY A 263 0.02 -29.16 15.95
C GLY A 263 1.18 -28.49 15.20
N GLY A 264 1.85 -29.23 14.30
CA GLY A 264 3.05 -28.74 13.61
C GLY A 264 2.78 -27.64 12.56
N LEU A 265 1.58 -27.63 11.97
CA LEU A 265 1.19 -26.68 10.91
C LEU A 265 0.15 -25.64 11.38
N LEU A 266 -0.22 -25.65 12.66
CA LEU A 266 -1.31 -24.85 13.19
C LEU A 266 -1.14 -23.35 12.92
N ILE A 267 0.05 -22.80 13.19
CA ILE A 267 0.31 -21.37 13.01
C ILE A 267 0.25 -21.00 11.53
N GLN A 268 0.82 -21.85 10.67
CA GLN A 268 0.83 -21.61 9.23
C GLN A 268 -0.58 -21.66 8.64
N ASN A 269 -1.41 -22.61 9.10
CA ASN A 269 -2.84 -22.67 8.78
C ASN A 269 -3.57 -21.38 9.19
N VAL A 270 -3.30 -20.86 10.40
CA VAL A 270 -3.89 -19.59 10.89
C VAL A 270 -3.46 -18.42 10.01
N VAL A 271 -2.17 -18.30 9.70
CA VAL A 271 -1.64 -17.20 8.85
C VAL A 271 -2.25 -17.26 7.45
N CYS A 272 -2.24 -18.42 6.79
CA CYS A 272 -2.86 -18.60 5.48
C CYS A 272 -4.37 -18.33 5.52
N GLY A 273 -5.06 -18.80 6.57
CA GLY A 273 -6.49 -18.55 6.78
C GLY A 273 -6.81 -17.06 6.93
N LEU A 274 -5.98 -16.30 7.65
CA LEU A 274 -6.12 -14.85 7.77
C LEU A 274 -5.92 -14.14 6.43
N VAL A 275 -4.94 -14.58 5.62
CA VAL A 275 -4.73 -14.04 4.27
C VAL A 275 -5.94 -14.32 3.37
N VAL A 276 -6.54 -15.51 3.45
CA VAL A 276 -7.79 -15.84 2.74
C VAL A 276 -8.93 -14.95 3.23
N ALA A 277 -9.11 -14.78 4.54
CA ALA A 277 -10.16 -13.93 5.11
C ALA A 277 -10.03 -12.46 4.68
N LEU A 278 -8.79 -11.93 4.61
CA LEU A 278 -8.54 -10.57 4.12
C LEU A 278 -8.95 -10.40 2.64
N ASN A 279 -8.82 -11.44 1.82
CA ASN A 279 -9.19 -11.43 0.41
C ASN A 279 -10.67 -11.75 0.13
N LEU A 280 -11.51 -11.89 1.15
CA LEU A 280 -12.92 -12.29 0.97
C LEU A 280 -13.68 -11.47 -0.09
N PRO A 281 -13.63 -10.12 -0.10
CA PRO A 281 -14.35 -9.34 -1.11
C PRO A 281 -13.86 -9.56 -2.54
N ILE A 282 -12.60 -9.99 -2.71
CA ILE A 282 -12.05 -10.32 -4.04
C ILE A 282 -12.66 -11.62 -4.53
N TYR A 283 -12.79 -12.63 -3.66
CA TYR A 283 -13.47 -13.87 -4.02
C TYR A 283 -14.94 -13.63 -4.33
N GLU A 284 -15.62 -12.78 -3.56
CA GLU A 284 -17.00 -12.39 -3.85
C GLU A 284 -17.13 -11.70 -5.22
N ALA A 285 -16.20 -10.78 -5.54
CA ALA A 285 -16.17 -10.10 -6.83
C ALA A 285 -15.89 -11.07 -8.00
N MET A 286 -14.97 -12.03 -7.81
CA MET A 286 -14.56 -12.99 -8.85
C MET A 286 -15.61 -14.08 -9.10
N PHE A 287 -16.18 -14.66 -8.04
CA PHE A 287 -17.02 -15.85 -8.12
C PHE A 287 -18.52 -15.55 -8.02
N LEU A 288 -18.92 -14.55 -7.23
CA LEU A 288 -20.33 -14.36 -6.89
C LEU A 288 -21.05 -13.32 -7.75
N ARG A 289 -20.36 -12.61 -8.66
CA ARG A 289 -20.93 -11.59 -9.59
C ARG A 289 -21.90 -10.58 -8.94
N LYS A 290 -21.95 -10.48 -7.61
CA LYS A 290 -23.01 -9.78 -6.86
C LYS A 290 -22.86 -8.26 -6.86
N LEU A 291 -21.79 -7.73 -7.46
CA LEU A 291 -21.48 -6.29 -7.47
C LEU A 291 -21.46 -5.67 -8.87
N ARG A 292 -21.86 -6.41 -9.93
CA ARG A 292 -21.92 -5.85 -11.29
C ARG A 292 -23.32 -5.43 -11.76
N THR A 293 -24.35 -5.57 -10.93
CA THR A 293 -25.73 -5.25 -11.34
C THR A 293 -26.51 -4.56 -10.23
N ARG A 294 -26.41 -3.24 -10.18
CA ARG A 294 -27.52 -2.30 -9.88
C ARG A 294 -27.07 -0.87 -10.20
N GLY A 295 -26.77 -0.65 -11.48
CA GLY A 295 -26.89 0.66 -12.10
C GLY A 295 -28.07 0.57 -13.05
N GLY A 296 -29.21 1.09 -12.62
CA GLY A 296 -30.28 1.56 -13.49
C GLY A 296 -30.12 3.06 -13.66
#